data_AF-A0A957G1U3-F1
#
_entry.id   AF-A0A957G1U3-F1
#
_cell.length_a   1.000
_cell.length_b   1.000
_cell.length_c   1.000
_cell.angle_alpha   90.00
_cell.angle_beta   90.00
_cell.angle_gamma   90.00
#
_symmetry.space_group_name_H-M   'P 1'
#
loop_
_entity.id
_entity.type
_entity.pdbx_description
1 polymer ?
#
loop_
_entity_poly.entity_id
_entity_poly.type
_entity_poly.pdbx_seq_one_letter_code
_entity_poly.pdbx_strand_id
1 'polypeptide(L)'
;VQPTSAGHFSKNFAQHQFGPLSGPIYLMAELIYQQFGGIALDAIEPIFAATGAGETPLLFVQGDGDPWGSVGNVAAMAAATRQERDPLVAATSDRFGGYKYVIDNPQVALDFFEQHS
;
A
#
# COMPACT_ATOMS: atom_id res chain seq x y z
N VAL A 1 -7.03 -2.78 -3.63
CA VAL A 1 -5.81 -3.34 -3.02
C VAL A 1 -5.05 -2.19 -2.37
N GLN A 2 -4.63 -2.30 -1.11
CA GLN A 2 -3.83 -1.25 -0.46
C GLN A 2 -2.37 -1.32 -0.98
N PRO A 3 -1.74 -0.19 -1.34
CA PRO A 3 -0.37 -0.15 -1.87
C PRO A 3 0.66 -0.32 -0.75
N THR A 4 0.74 -1.51 -0.16
CA THR A 4 1.67 -1.86 0.92
C THR A 4 2.28 -3.23 0.66
N SER A 5 3.52 -3.45 1.12
CA SER A 5 4.11 -4.79 1.09
C SER A 5 3.42 -5.73 2.06
N ALA A 6 3.39 -7.03 1.71
CA ALA A 6 2.72 -8.03 2.55
C ALA A 6 3.37 -8.13 3.93
N GLY A 7 4.70 -8.00 3.99
CA GLY A 7 5.44 -7.93 5.24
C GLY A 7 5.09 -6.73 6.10
N HIS A 8 5.06 -5.51 5.53
CA HIS A 8 4.71 -4.29 6.27
C HIS A 8 3.29 -4.37 6.84
N PHE A 9 2.33 -4.77 6.00
CA PHE A 9 0.94 -4.97 6.41
C PHE A 9 0.84 -5.98 7.55
N SER A 10 1.45 -7.16 7.38
CA SER A 10 1.30 -8.28 8.33
C SER A 10 1.93 -7.96 9.69
N LYS A 11 3.08 -7.26 9.70
CA LYS A 11 3.73 -6.80 10.93
C LYS A 11 2.86 -5.80 11.69
N ASN A 12 2.34 -4.78 11.00
CA ASN A 12 1.52 -3.75 11.66
C ASN A 12 0.15 -4.29 12.09
N PHE A 13 -0.44 -5.19 11.30
CA PHE A 13 -1.65 -5.91 11.68
C PHE A 13 -1.43 -6.77 12.94
N ALA A 14 -0.33 -7.53 12.99
CA ALA A 14 0.02 -8.33 14.16
C ALA A 14 0.27 -7.46 15.40
N GLN A 15 0.94 -6.32 15.23
CA GLN A 15 1.13 -5.33 16.31
C GLN A 15 -0.20 -4.80 16.84
N HIS A 16 -1.12 -4.46 15.94
CA HIS A 16 -2.45 -3.98 16.31
C HIS A 16 -3.28 -5.04 17.03
N GLN A 17 -3.24 -6.30 16.57
CA GLN A 17 -4.09 -7.37 17.10
C GLN A 17 -3.54 -8.02 18.38
N PHE A 18 -2.22 -8.15 18.50
CA PHE A 18 -1.56 -8.94 19.54
C PHE A 18 -0.62 -8.13 20.44
N GLY A 19 -0.40 -6.84 20.14
CA GLY A 19 0.43 -5.96 20.95
C GLY A 19 1.85 -6.52 21.13
N PRO A 20 2.36 -6.65 22.37
CA PRO A 20 3.71 -7.16 22.63
C PRO A 20 3.99 -8.58 22.11
N LEU A 21 2.96 -9.39 21.84
CA LEU A 21 3.11 -10.75 21.32
C LEU A 21 3.23 -10.81 19.79
N SER A 22 3.19 -9.67 19.11
CA SER A 22 3.21 -9.57 17.66
C SER A 22 4.41 -10.25 17.00
N GLY A 23 5.63 -10.03 17.53
CA GLY A 23 6.86 -10.59 16.97
C GLY A 23 6.86 -12.11 16.90
N PRO A 24 6.67 -12.82 18.03
CA PRO A 24 6.59 -14.28 18.03
C PRO A 24 5.46 -14.83 17.16
N ILE A 25 4.27 -14.21 17.19
CA ILE A 25 3.12 -14.66 16.40
C ILE A 25 3.38 -14.48 14.90
N TYR A 26 3.92 -13.32 14.50
CA TYR A 26 4.32 -13.04 13.13
C TYR A 26 5.35 -14.08 12.62
N LEU A 27 6.40 -14.34 13.41
CA LEU A 27 7.43 -15.31 13.04
C LEU A 27 6.85 -16.72 12.86
N MET A 28 6.00 -17.16 13.79
CA MET A 28 5.35 -18.48 13.70
C MET A 28 4.42 -18.58 12.49
N ALA A 29 3.63 -17.54 12.22
CA ALA A 29 2.75 -17.50 11.06
C ALA A 29 3.54 -17.54 9.75
N GLU A 30 4.64 -16.80 9.65
CA GLU A 30 5.51 -16.79 8.47
C GLU A 30 6.20 -18.15 8.26
N LEU A 31 6.67 -18.81 9.32
CA LEU A 31 7.25 -20.16 9.25
C LEU A 31 6.23 -21.19 8.75
N ILE A 32 5.01 -21.16 9.27
CA ILE A 32 3.93 -22.04 8.81
C ILE A 32 3.66 -21.76 7.33
N TYR A 33 3.51 -20.50 6.93
CA TYR A 33 3.28 -20.12 5.54
C TYR A 33 4.37 -20.64 4.60
N GLN A 34 5.64 -20.49 4.97
CA GLN A 34 6.78 -20.99 4.20
C GLN A 34 6.83 -22.52 4.13
N GLN A 35 6.45 -23.20 5.22
CA GLN A 35 6.37 -24.67 5.24
C GLN A 35 5.36 -25.21 4.22
N PHE A 36 4.30 -24.45 3.92
CA PHE A 36 3.32 -24.77 2.88
C PHE A 36 3.69 -24.25 1.48
N GLY A 37 4.95 -23.86 1.27
CA GLY A 37 5.47 -23.42 -0.03
C GLY A 37 5.34 -21.91 -0.29
N GLY A 38 4.96 -21.12 0.72
CA GLY A 38 5.02 -19.66 0.65
C GLY A 38 6.45 -19.13 0.57
N ILE A 39 6.62 -17.94 -0.01
CA ILE A 39 7.89 -17.19 0.07
C ILE A 39 7.92 -16.32 1.33
N ALA A 40 9.02 -15.63 1.62
CA ALA A 40 9.02 -14.63 2.69
C ALA A 40 8.01 -13.52 2.40
N LEU A 41 7.25 -13.07 3.41
CA LEU A 41 6.24 -12.02 3.25
C LEU A 41 6.89 -10.69 2.87
N ASP A 42 8.10 -10.43 3.36
CA ASP A 42 8.91 -9.28 2.96
C ASP A 42 9.41 -9.37 1.50
N ALA A 43 9.37 -10.54 0.85
CA ALA A 43 9.70 -10.69 -0.57
C ALA A 43 8.51 -10.42 -1.50
N ILE A 44 7.29 -10.30 -0.96
CA ILE A 44 6.08 -9.96 -1.72
C ILE A 44 5.97 -8.43 -1.77
N GLU A 45 6.66 -7.85 -2.74
CA GLU A 45 6.69 -6.41 -2.96
C GLU A 45 5.57 -5.95 -3.91
N PRO A 46 4.85 -4.85 -3.59
CA PRO A 46 3.76 -4.36 -4.43
C PRO A 46 4.28 -3.67 -5.70
N ILE A 47 5.58 -3.34 -5.74
CA ILE A 47 6.26 -2.73 -6.88
C ILE A 47 6.13 -3.59 -8.15
N PHE A 48 6.12 -4.93 -8.02
CA PHE A 48 5.98 -5.82 -9.17
C PHE A 48 4.62 -5.65 -9.87
N ALA A 49 3.55 -5.46 -9.09
CA ALA A 49 2.23 -5.17 -9.65
C ALA A 49 2.22 -3.79 -10.34
N ALA A 50 2.91 -2.81 -9.77
CA ALA A 50 3.04 -1.47 -10.38
C ALA A 50 3.77 -1.53 -11.73
N THR A 51 4.90 -2.24 -11.81
CA THR A 51 5.65 -2.40 -13.07
C THR A 51 4.85 -3.09 -14.19
N GLY A 52 3.86 -3.91 -13.82
CA GLY A 52 2.97 -4.57 -14.79
C GLY A 52 1.95 -3.64 -15.45
N ALA A 53 1.78 -2.40 -14.98
CA ALA A 53 0.81 -1.46 -15.54
C ALA A 53 1.20 -0.90 -16.92
N GLY A 54 2.46 -1.05 -17.34
CA GLY A 54 2.95 -0.58 -18.63
C GLY A 54 2.77 0.93 -18.82
N GLU A 55 2.14 1.34 -19.92
CA GLU A 55 1.81 2.74 -20.22
C GLU A 55 0.48 3.20 -19.60
N THR A 56 -0.20 2.34 -18.83
CA THR A 56 -1.49 2.72 -18.24
C THR A 56 -1.28 3.87 -17.25
N PRO A 57 -1.95 5.01 -17.42
CA PRO A 57 -1.90 6.08 -16.43
C PRO A 57 -2.50 5.60 -15.11
N LEU A 58 -1.74 5.75 -14.04
CA LEU A 58 -2.18 5.49 -12.66
C LEU A 58 -2.32 6.79 -11.88
N LEU A 59 -3.12 6.74 -10.82
CA LEU A 59 -3.21 7.79 -9.80
C LEU A 59 -3.01 7.12 -8.44
N PHE A 60 -1.94 7.49 -7.74
CA PHE A 60 -1.66 6.98 -6.40
C PHE A 60 -2.15 7.97 -5.35
N VAL A 61 -2.95 7.47 -4.40
CA VAL A 61 -3.43 8.24 -3.24
C VAL A 61 -3.23 7.42 -1.97
N GLN A 62 -2.61 8.01 -0.96
CA GLN A 62 -2.35 7.37 0.33
C GLN A 62 -2.62 8.33 1.49
N GLY A 63 -3.29 7.83 2.53
CA GLY A 63 -3.37 8.54 3.81
C GLY A 63 -2.10 8.33 4.63
N ASP A 64 -1.52 9.40 5.18
CA ASP A 64 -0.30 9.34 6.00
C ASP A 64 -0.51 8.74 7.40
N GLY A 65 -1.74 8.77 7.93
CA GLY A 65 -2.11 8.13 9.20
C GLY A 65 -2.67 6.71 9.06
N ASP A 66 -2.59 6.08 7.89
CA ASP A 66 -2.98 4.67 7.73
C ASP A 66 -1.99 3.78 8.49
N PRO A 67 -2.41 3.07 9.56
CA PRO A 67 -1.50 2.28 10.37
C PRO A 67 -0.98 1.03 9.63
N TRP A 68 -1.63 0.61 8.54
CA TRP A 68 -1.32 -0.64 7.85
C TRP A 68 -0.79 -0.42 6.43
N GLY A 69 -0.88 0.81 5.92
CA GLY A 69 -0.30 1.26 4.67
C GLY A 69 1.07 1.88 4.85
N SER A 70 1.74 2.20 3.73
CA SER A 70 3.06 2.83 3.74
C SER A 70 3.19 3.84 2.61
N VAL A 71 3.36 5.12 2.97
CA VAL A 71 3.69 6.19 2.01
C VAL A 71 4.96 5.85 1.23
N GLY A 72 5.94 5.21 1.88
CA GLY A 72 7.17 4.75 1.23
C GLY A 72 6.93 3.69 0.16
N ASN A 73 6.03 2.72 0.40
CA ASN A 73 5.67 1.75 -0.63
C ASN A 73 4.93 2.41 -1.80
N VAL A 74 4.04 3.37 -1.52
CA VAL A 74 3.34 4.11 -2.58
C VAL A 74 4.32 4.92 -3.42
N ALA A 75 5.28 5.60 -2.79
CA ALA A 75 6.33 6.33 -3.48
C ALA A 75 7.20 5.41 -4.35
N ALA A 76 7.58 4.24 -3.84
CA ALA A 76 8.34 3.24 -4.60
C ALA A 76 7.54 2.69 -5.79
N MET A 77 6.24 2.44 -5.62
CA MET A 77 5.35 2.02 -6.71
C MET A 77 5.23 3.10 -7.79
N ALA A 78 5.01 4.35 -7.40
CA ALA A 78 4.92 5.46 -8.36
C ALA A 78 6.22 5.65 -9.14
N ALA A 79 7.37 5.59 -8.47
CA ALA A 79 8.68 5.66 -9.11
C ALA A 79 8.95 4.50 -10.09
N ALA A 80 8.33 3.34 -9.88
CA ALA A 80 8.46 2.17 -10.75
C ALA A 80 7.52 2.20 -11.97
N THR A 81 6.68 3.23 -12.07
CA THR A 81 5.71 3.42 -13.14
C THR A 81 6.06 4.68 -13.93
N ARG A 82 5.63 4.77 -15.19
CA ARG A 82 5.80 6.00 -16.00
C ARG A 82 4.76 7.05 -15.62
N GLN A 83 4.77 7.45 -14.35
CA GLN A 83 3.87 8.48 -13.83
C GLN A 83 4.43 9.86 -14.13
N GLU A 84 3.55 10.77 -14.54
CA GLU A 84 3.89 12.19 -14.69
C GLU A 84 3.76 12.97 -13.37
N ARG A 85 3.24 12.33 -12.31
CA ARG A 85 2.96 12.98 -11.03
C ARG A 85 3.40 12.16 -9.83
N ASP A 86 3.79 12.87 -8.79
CA ASP A 86 4.04 12.30 -7.46
C ASP A 86 2.74 11.77 -6.84
N PRO A 87 2.81 10.74 -5.97
CA PRO A 87 1.67 10.29 -5.20
C PRO A 87 1.03 11.42 -4.39
N LEU A 88 -0.30 11.44 -4.34
CA LEU A 88 -1.02 12.32 -3.45
C LEU A 88 -1.03 11.72 -2.04
N VAL A 89 -0.40 12.42 -1.11
CA VAL A 89 -0.39 12.06 0.32
C VAL A 89 -1.40 12.95 1.06
N ALA A 90 -2.47 12.34 1.57
CA ALA A 90 -3.51 13.02 2.32
C ALA A 90 -3.22 12.95 3.83
N ALA A 91 -3.35 14.08 4.51
CA ALA A 91 -3.28 14.16 5.96
C ALA A 91 -4.51 13.50 6.60
N THR A 92 -4.31 12.38 7.30
CA THR A 92 -5.39 11.52 7.81
C THR A 92 -5.00 10.90 9.15
N SER A 93 -5.98 10.33 9.87
CA SER A 93 -5.73 9.70 11.18
C SER A 93 -6.21 8.25 11.27
N ASP A 94 -6.65 7.67 10.15
CA ASP A 94 -7.25 6.34 10.13
C ASP A 94 -6.89 5.57 8.85
N ARG A 95 -7.08 4.25 8.91
CA ARG A 95 -6.79 3.31 7.83
C ARG A 95 -7.48 3.65 6.50
N PHE A 96 -8.67 4.23 6.54
CA PHE A 96 -9.46 4.54 5.35
C PHE A 96 -9.34 5.99 4.90
N GLY A 97 -8.50 6.78 5.57
CA GLY A 97 -8.35 8.21 5.32
C GLY A 97 -8.05 8.55 3.85
N GLY A 98 -7.19 7.77 3.20
CA GLY A 98 -6.89 7.97 1.76
C GLY A 98 -8.11 7.77 0.86
N TYR A 99 -8.95 6.76 1.14
CA TYR A 99 -10.19 6.55 0.41
C TYR A 99 -11.21 7.65 0.69
N LYS A 100 -11.34 8.05 1.96
CA LYS A 100 -12.22 9.15 2.37
C LYS A 100 -11.81 10.46 1.70
N TYR A 101 -10.52 10.73 1.58
CA TYR A 101 -10.01 11.90 0.87
C TYR A 101 -10.50 11.96 -0.58
N VAL A 102 -10.43 10.85 -1.33
CA VAL A 102 -10.90 10.81 -2.72
C VAL A 102 -12.43 10.98 -2.80
N ILE A 103 -13.18 10.38 -1.88
CA ILE A 103 -14.64 10.54 -1.79
C ILE A 103 -15.02 12.00 -1.53
N ASP A 104 -14.33 12.65 -0.60
CA ASP A 104 -14.59 14.04 -0.21
C ASP A 104 -14.05 15.05 -1.25
N ASN A 105 -13.13 14.63 -2.14
CA ASN A 105 -12.51 15.44 -3.18
C ASN A 105 -12.61 14.75 -4.56
N PRO A 106 -13.84 14.53 -5.10
CA PRO A 106 -14.03 13.76 -6.32
C PRO A 106 -13.35 14.40 -7.55
N GLN A 107 -13.12 15.72 -7.50
CA GLN A 107 -12.44 16.46 -8.56
C GLN A 107 -11.04 15.90 -8.84
N VAL A 108 -10.34 15.37 -7.84
CA VAL A 108 -9.02 14.75 -8.02
C VAL A 108 -9.06 13.61 -9.03
N ALA A 109 -10.11 12.77 -8.97
CA ALA A 109 -10.28 11.68 -9.91
C ALA A 109 -10.75 12.18 -11.29
N LEU A 110 -11.66 13.17 -11.31
CA LEU A 110 -12.16 13.76 -12.56
C LEU A 110 -11.03 14.43 -13.35
N ASP A 111 -10.23 15.29 -12.72
CA ASP A 111 -9.10 15.97 -13.34
C ASP A 111 -8.08 14.96 -13.90
N PHE A 112 -7.85 13.87 -13.17
CA PHE A 112 -6.95 12.82 -13.62
C PHE A 112 -7.47 12.13 -14.90
N PHE A 113 -8.76 11.81 -14.95
CA PHE A 113 -9.36 11.20 -16.14
C PHE A 113 -9.36 12.17 -17.33
N GLU A 114 -9.71 13.44 -17.12
CA GLU A 114 -9.71 14.45 -18.20
C GLU A 114 -8.32 14.67 -18.81
N GLN A 115 -7.26 14.53 -18.01
CA GLN A 115 -5.87 14.69 -18.49
C GLN A 115 -5.35 13.49 -19.30
N HIS A 116 -5.98 12.32 -19.17
CA HIS A 116 -5.49 11.06 -19.76
C HIS A 116 -6.53 10.36 -20.64
N SER A 117 -7.64 11.04 -20.96
CA SER A 117 -8.65 10.64 -21.95
C SER A 117 -8.32 11.17 -23.34
#